data_AF-A0A8T0F1U6-F1
#
_entry.id   AF-A0A8T0F1U6-F1
#
_cell.length_a   1.000
_cell.length_b   1.000
_cell.length_c   1.000
_cell.angle_alpha   90.00
_cell.angle_beta   90.00
_cell.angle_gamma   90.00
#
_symmetry.space_group_name_H-M   'P 1'
#
loop_
_entity.id
_entity.type
_entity.pdbx_description
1 polymer ?
#
loop_
_entity_poly.entity_id
_entity_poly.type
_entity_poly.pdbx_seq_one_letter_code
_entity_poly.pdbx_strand_id
1 'polypeptide(L)'
;MGKNTVEAKQWLDKHYGDSVPGISTIIDWYAEFKHGRTSTDDVERSGRPQSAVVPKKIKKKNVHKIVLKDRKMKLREIADTLKISECSVFTLLHENLGMRKLLSKWVQRLLTPDQKQ
;
A
#
# COMPACT_ATOMS: atom_id res chain seq x y z
N MET A 1 -9.01 -32.68 -24.36
CA MET A 1 -8.29 -31.44 -24.70
C MET A 1 -8.82 -30.97 -26.05
N GLY A 2 -9.98 -30.32 -26.12
CA GLY A 2 -10.21 -28.96 -25.65
C GLY A 2 -9.65 -28.01 -26.70
N LYS A 3 -10.51 -27.56 -27.63
CA LYS A 3 -10.28 -26.77 -28.87
C LYS A 3 -8.93 -26.03 -28.98
N ASN A 4 -8.34 -26.00 -30.17
CA ASN A 4 -7.09 -25.25 -30.43
C ASN A 4 -7.32 -23.73 -30.28
N THR A 5 -6.26 -22.93 -30.06
CA THR A 5 -6.35 -21.46 -29.91
C THR A 5 -7.01 -20.78 -31.11
N VAL A 6 -6.82 -21.33 -32.32
CA VAL A 6 -7.46 -20.87 -33.55
C VAL A 6 -8.97 -21.08 -33.52
N GLU A 7 -9.42 -22.27 -33.10
CA GLU A 7 -10.85 -22.59 -32.97
C GLU A 7 -11.51 -21.78 -31.86
N ALA A 8 -10.78 -21.53 -30.76
CA ALA A 8 -11.22 -20.66 -29.69
C ALA A 8 -11.40 -19.22 -30.18
N LYS A 9 -10.46 -18.67 -30.96
CA LYS A 9 -10.58 -17.34 -31.57
C LYS A 9 -11.79 -17.24 -32.48
N GLN A 10 -11.97 -18.20 -33.39
CA GLN A 10 -13.12 -18.23 -34.29
C GLN A 10 -14.46 -18.32 -33.55
N TRP A 11 -14.51 -19.10 -32.46
CA TRP A 11 -15.69 -19.19 -31.62
C TRP A 11 -15.96 -17.88 -30.90
N LEU A 12 -14.94 -17.24 -30.32
CA LEU A 12 -15.06 -15.94 -29.67
C LEU A 12 -15.51 -14.86 -30.66
N ASP A 13 -14.92 -14.81 -31.86
CA ASP A 13 -15.28 -13.86 -32.92
C ASP A 13 -16.74 -13.97 -33.34
N LYS A 14 -17.22 -15.20 -33.49
CA LYS A 14 -18.61 -15.46 -33.84
C LYS A 14 -19.60 -14.94 -32.78
N HIS A 15 -19.23 -14.97 -31.51
CA HIS A 15 -20.15 -14.69 -30.40
C HIS A 15 -20.01 -13.30 -29.78
N TYR A 16 -18.82 -12.70 -29.84
CA TYR A 16 -18.52 -11.43 -29.17
C TYR A 16 -18.00 -10.33 -30.11
N GLY A 17 -17.77 -10.64 -31.41
CA GLY A 17 -17.42 -9.66 -32.44
C GLY A 17 -16.22 -8.79 -32.06
N ASP A 18 -16.42 -7.48 -31.98
CA ASP A 18 -15.36 -6.50 -31.71
C ASP A 18 -14.87 -6.49 -30.25
N SER A 19 -15.58 -7.14 -29.34
CA SER A 19 -15.18 -7.24 -27.92
C SER A 19 -14.22 -8.39 -27.64
N VAL A 20 -13.73 -9.07 -28.69
CA VAL A 20 -12.87 -10.25 -28.56
C VAL A 20 -11.42 -9.83 -28.30
N PRO A 21 -10.74 -10.45 -27.32
CA PRO A 21 -9.33 -10.21 -27.10
C PRO A 21 -8.49 -10.61 -28.33
N GLY A 22 -7.34 -9.96 -28.48
CA GLY A 22 -6.38 -10.29 -29.53
C GLY A 22 -5.93 -11.77 -29.45
N ILE A 23 -5.50 -12.32 -30.57
CA ILE A 23 -5.06 -13.73 -30.64
C ILE A 23 -3.90 -14.03 -29.68
N SER A 24 -3.02 -13.05 -29.43
CA SER A 24 -1.93 -13.16 -28.44
C SER A 24 -2.46 -13.39 -27.03
N THR A 25 -3.45 -12.59 -26.60
CA THR A 25 -4.08 -12.73 -25.28
C THR A 25 -4.73 -14.10 -25.10
N ILE A 26 -5.36 -14.65 -26.15
CA ILE A 26 -5.96 -15.99 -26.09
C ILE A 26 -4.88 -17.07 -25.97
N ILE A 27 -3.76 -16.92 -26.69
CA ILE A 27 -2.61 -17.83 -26.58
C ILE A 27 -2.02 -17.80 -25.17
N ASP A 28 -1.84 -16.61 -24.60
CA ASP A 28 -1.31 -16.41 -23.25
C ASP A 28 -2.22 -17.09 -22.20
N TRP A 29 -3.53 -16.85 -22.28
CA TRP A 29 -4.50 -17.52 -21.38
C TRP A 29 -4.49 -19.05 -21.54
N TYR A 30 -4.38 -19.57 -22.76
CA TYR A 30 -4.25 -21.01 -22.99
C TYR A 30 -2.98 -21.59 -22.35
N ALA A 31 -1.87 -20.86 -22.40
CA ALA A 31 -0.63 -21.25 -21.74
C ALA A 31 -0.82 -21.25 -20.21
N GLU A 32 -1.37 -20.18 -19.65
CA GLU A 32 -1.66 -20.08 -18.20
C GLU A 32 -2.56 -21.22 -17.71
N PHE A 33 -3.63 -21.54 -18.44
CA PHE A 33 -4.51 -22.66 -18.11
C PHE A 33 -3.79 -24.02 -18.20
N LYS A 34 -2.88 -24.21 -19.17
CA LYS A 34 -2.02 -25.41 -19.23
C LYS A 34 -1.04 -25.50 -18.07
N HIS A 35 -0.59 -24.36 -17.53
CA HIS A 35 0.24 -24.29 -16.33
C HIS A 35 -0.57 -24.47 -15.03
N GLY A 36 -1.87 -24.77 -15.11
CA GLY A 36 -2.70 -25.12 -13.97
C GLY A 36 -3.36 -23.92 -13.27
N ARG A 37 -3.25 -22.71 -13.83
CA ARG A 37 -4.05 -21.57 -13.36
C ARG A 37 -5.53 -21.86 -13.64
N THR A 38 -6.40 -21.59 -12.68
CA THR A 38 -7.86 -21.72 -12.83
C THR A 38 -8.61 -20.42 -12.56
N SER A 39 -7.98 -19.46 -11.90
CA SER A 39 -8.54 -18.13 -11.66
C SER A 39 -8.39 -17.24 -12.90
N THR A 40 -9.48 -16.55 -13.24
CA THR A 40 -9.56 -15.53 -14.29
C THR A 40 -9.28 -14.12 -13.77
N ASP A 41 -9.07 -13.94 -12.46
CA ASP A 41 -8.79 -12.64 -11.87
C ASP A 41 -7.41 -12.12 -12.27
N ASP A 42 -7.27 -10.80 -12.34
CA ASP A 42 -5.99 -10.17 -12.57
C ASP A 42 -5.03 -10.50 -11.41
N VAL A 43 -3.79 -10.86 -11.77
CA VAL A 43 -2.70 -10.96 -10.79
C VAL A 43 -2.44 -9.58 -10.20
N GLU A 44 -1.96 -9.52 -8.95
CA GLU A 44 -1.53 -8.28 -8.31
C GLU A 44 -0.59 -7.52 -9.26
N ARG A 45 -1.09 -6.41 -9.81
CA ARG A 45 -0.31 -5.59 -10.72
C ARG A 45 0.76 -4.91 -9.90
N SER A 46 2.03 -5.07 -10.30
CA SER A 46 3.09 -4.21 -9.79
C SER A 46 2.78 -2.77 -10.21
N GLY A 47 2.15 -1.99 -9.32
CA GLY A 47 1.97 -0.57 -9.51
C GLY A 47 3.32 0.14 -9.64
N ARG A 48 3.29 1.43 -9.95
CA ARG A 48 4.51 2.25 -10.00
C ARG A 48 5.31 2.07 -8.70
N PRO A 49 6.55 1.54 -8.74
CA PRO A 49 7.37 1.51 -7.55
C PRO A 49 7.58 2.95 -7.08
N GLN A 50 7.32 3.24 -5.81
CA GLN A 50 7.73 4.49 -5.16
C GLN A 50 9.27 4.51 -5.03
N SER A 51 10.02 4.46 -6.13
CA SER A 51 11.48 4.33 -6.13
C SER A 51 12.22 5.64 -5.95
N ALA A 52 11.55 6.78 -5.77
CA ALA A 52 12.25 8.07 -5.68
C ALA A 52 12.73 8.46 -4.27
N VAL A 53 12.22 7.87 -3.19
CA VAL A 53 12.51 8.36 -1.83
C VAL A 53 12.38 7.22 -0.83
N VAL A 54 13.49 6.83 -0.18
CA VAL A 54 13.64 6.00 1.05
C VAL A 54 12.56 4.92 1.30
N PRO A 55 12.91 3.62 1.37
CA PRO A 55 11.96 2.53 1.60
C PRO A 55 10.91 2.85 2.69
N LYS A 56 9.62 2.56 2.41
CA LYS A 56 8.49 2.82 3.33
C LYS A 56 8.76 2.30 4.74
N LYS A 57 9.43 1.14 4.86
CA LYS A 57 9.86 0.55 6.14
C LYS A 57 10.80 1.47 6.94
N ILE A 58 11.75 2.11 6.27
CA ILE A 58 12.71 3.04 6.90
C ILE A 58 12.01 4.33 7.32
N LYS A 59 11.16 4.91 6.47
CA LYS A 59 10.35 6.10 6.82
C LYS A 59 9.47 5.83 8.05
N LYS A 60 8.79 4.68 8.08
CA LYS A 60 7.98 4.24 9.23
C LYS A 60 8.81 4.19 10.52
N LYS A 61 10.00 3.58 10.47
CA LYS A 61 10.91 3.48 11.63
C LYS A 61 11.37 4.86 12.11
N ASN A 62 11.67 5.77 11.19
CA ASN A 62 12.13 7.12 11.52
C ASN A 62 11.03 7.97 12.16
N VAL A 63 9.82 7.96 11.59
CA VAL A 63 8.64 8.62 12.19
C VAL A 63 8.38 8.08 13.60
N HIS A 64 8.42 6.76 13.77
CA HIS A 64 8.20 6.13 15.06
C HIS A 64 9.23 6.56 16.13
N LYS A 65 10.51 6.63 15.76
CA LYS A 65 11.58 7.10 16.65
C LYS A 65 11.39 8.55 17.10
N ILE A 66 11.00 9.44 16.16
CA ILE A 66 10.78 10.86 16.46
C ILE A 66 9.63 11.02 17.46
N VAL A 67 8.50 10.35 17.22
CA VAL A 67 7.32 10.43 18.10
C VAL A 67 7.60 9.83 19.49
N LEU A 68 8.40 8.77 19.57
CA LEU A 68 8.78 8.20 20.86
C LEU A 68 9.73 9.11 21.65
N LYS A 69 10.59 9.88 20.96
CA LYS A 69 11.47 10.86 21.59
C LYS A 69 10.70 12.07 22.11
N ASP A 70 9.75 12.59 21.34
CA ASP A 70 8.86 13.67 21.76
C ASP A 70 7.44 13.44 21.26
N ARG A 71 6.53 13.11 22.19
CA ARG A 71 5.12 12.87 21.89
C ARG A 71 4.31 14.15 21.65
N LYS A 72 4.89 15.33 21.92
CA LYS A 72 4.25 16.64 21.74
C LYS A 72 4.58 17.29 20.39
N MET A 73 5.47 16.71 19.60
CA MET A 73 5.85 17.22 18.28
C MET A 73 4.64 17.36 17.35
N LYS A 74 4.62 18.45 16.59
CA LYS A 74 3.59 18.70 15.57
C LYS A 74 3.87 17.88 14.32
N LEU A 75 2.81 17.54 13.59
CA LEU A 75 2.90 16.79 12.34
C LEU A 75 3.81 17.47 11.30
N ARG A 76 3.72 18.80 11.19
CA ARG A 76 4.58 19.63 10.32
C ARG A 76 6.06 19.56 10.70
N GLU A 77 6.38 19.58 12.00
CA GLU A 77 7.77 19.49 12.46
C GLU A 77 8.40 18.13 12.10
N ILE A 78 7.62 17.04 12.20
CA ILE A 78 8.04 15.70 11.79
C ILE A 78 8.27 15.65 10.27
N ALA A 79 7.37 16.25 9.49
CA ALA A 79 7.48 16.34 8.03
C ALA A 79 8.74 17.11 7.61
N ASP A 80 8.97 18.27 8.22
CA ASP A 80 10.12 19.13 7.97
C ASP A 80 11.46 18.46 8.36
N THR A 81 11.46 17.69 9.46
CA THR A 81 12.62 16.93 9.94
C THR A 81 13.00 15.80 8.98
N LEU A 82 11.99 15.09 8.46
CA LEU A 82 12.19 13.92 7.59
C LEU A 82 12.19 14.27 6.09
N LYS A 83 11.97 15.54 5.73
CA LYS A 83 11.85 16.03 4.35
C LYS A 83 10.85 15.21 3.53
N ILE A 84 9.71 14.92 4.14
CA ILE A 84 8.58 14.23 3.49
C ILE A 84 7.33 15.10 3.60
N SER A 85 6.32 14.81 2.78
CA SER A 85 5.06 15.55 2.85
C SER A 85 4.31 15.28 4.15
N GLU A 86 3.59 16.28 4.64
CA GLU A 86 2.71 16.16 5.81
C GLU A 86 1.70 15.01 5.65
N CYS A 87 1.08 14.88 4.47
CA CYS A 87 0.17 13.77 4.17
C CYS A 87 0.85 12.40 4.34
N SER A 88 2.12 12.26 3.93
CA SER A 88 2.86 11.00 4.11
C SER A 88 3.08 10.69 5.59
N VAL A 89 3.38 11.70 6.41
CA VAL A 89 3.51 11.53 7.87
C VAL A 89 2.18 11.13 8.49
N PHE A 90 1.09 11.77 8.07
CA PHE A 90 -0.26 11.46 8.53
C PHE A 90 -0.63 9.99 8.26
N THR A 91 -0.50 9.54 7.01
CA THR A 91 -0.72 8.15 6.60
C THR A 91 0.16 7.18 7.40
N LEU A 92 1.45 7.51 7.58
CA LEU A 92 2.37 6.66 8.35
C LEU A 92 1.96 6.53 9.83
N LEU A 93 1.52 7.62 10.45
CA LEU A 93 1.08 7.62 11.85
C LEU A 93 -0.23 6.85 12.02
N HIS A 94 -1.24 7.16 11.21
CA HIS A 94 -2.59 6.62 11.38
C HIS A 94 -2.75 5.22 10.81
N GLU A 95 -2.39 5.00 9.54
CA GLU A 95 -2.63 3.73 8.86
C GLU A 95 -1.54 2.70 9.14
N ASN A 96 -0.27 3.13 9.17
CA ASN A 96 0.84 2.19 9.29
C ASN A 96 1.30 1.94 10.73
N LEU A 97 1.19 2.93 11.62
CA LEU A 97 1.58 2.83 13.03
C LEU A 97 0.37 2.73 13.98
N GLY A 98 -0.85 2.98 13.52
CA GLY A 98 -2.06 2.92 14.36
C GLY A 98 -2.08 3.96 15.49
N MET A 99 -1.31 5.03 15.36
CA MET A 99 -1.20 6.07 16.39
C MET A 99 -2.39 7.03 16.30
N ARG A 100 -2.83 7.51 17.46
CA ARG A 100 -3.86 8.54 17.58
C ARG A 100 -3.36 9.70 18.42
N LYS A 101 -3.75 10.92 18.04
CA LYS A 101 -3.49 12.12 18.84
C LYS A 101 -4.36 12.06 20.09
N LEU A 102 -3.72 12.14 21.26
CA LEU A 102 -4.39 12.27 22.54
C LEU A 102 -4.13 13.67 23.11
N LEU A 103 -5.13 14.24 23.76
CA LEU A 103 -4.97 15.50 24.50
C LEU A 103 -4.34 15.19 25.86
N SER A 104 -3.36 16.01 26.26
CA SER A 104 -2.80 15.92 27.60
C SER A 104 -3.85 16.33 28.62
N LYS A 105 -3.96 15.60 29.73
CA LYS A 105 -4.81 16.01 30.86
C LYS A 105 -4.14 17.17 31.57
N TRP A 106 -4.94 18.16 31.97
CA TRP A 106 -4.45 19.26 32.80
C TRP A 106 -4.17 18.75 34.22
N VAL A 107 -3.06 19.22 34.80
CA VAL A 107 -2.63 18.85 36.16
C VAL A 107 -2.36 20.14 36.92
N GLN A 108 -3.07 20.34 38.03
CA GLN A 108 -3.11 21.59 38.79
C GLN A 108 -1.78 22.00 39.42
N ARG A 109 -0.90 21.05 39.70
CA ARG A 109 0.37 21.30 40.38
C ARG A 109 1.46 20.40 39.84
N LEU A 110 2.68 20.93 39.71
CA LEU A 110 3.87 20.15 39.43
C LEU A 110 4.23 19.36 40.70
N LEU A 111 4.03 18.05 40.70
CA LEU A 111 4.36 17.21 41.86
C LEU A 111 5.88 17.11 42.02
N THR A 112 6.38 17.28 43.25
CA THR A 112 7.77 16.96 43.61
C THR A 112 7.99 15.44 43.60
N PRO A 113 9.23 14.95 43.50
CA PRO A 113 9.52 13.51 43.54
C PRO A 113 8.91 12.80 44.75
N ASP A 114 8.99 13.42 45.94
CA ASP A 114 8.43 12.90 47.20
C ASP A 114 6.90 12.75 47.17
N GLN A 115 6.21 13.51 46.31
CA GLN A 115 4.75 13.46 46.14
C GLN A 115 4.29 12.45 45.07
N LYS A 116 5.23 11.86 44.33
CA LYS A 116 4.95 10.87 43.27
C LYS A 116 5.13 9.42 43.74
N GLN A 117 5.66 9.22 44.95
CA GLN A 117 5.85 7.92 45.58
C GLN A 117 4.57 7.52 46.32
#